data_AF-A0A961ZXK0-F1
#
_entry.id   AF-A0A961ZXK0-F1
#
_cell.length_a   1.000
_cell.length_b   1.000
_cell.length_c   1.000
_cell.angle_alpha   90.00
_cell.angle_beta   90.00
_cell.angle_gamma   90.00
#
_symmetry.space_group_name_H-M   'P 1'
#
loop_
_entity.id
_entity.type
_entity.pdbx_description
1 polymer ?
#
loop_
_entity_poly.entity_id
_entity_poly.type
_entity_poly.pdbx_seq_one_letter_code
_entity_poly.pdbx_strand_id
1 'polypeptide(L)'
;MTVKEPGSRWSITIVILLAVFVLDLQAKVASAAERIVSARPGELIRMLAESAPGDTLVLEPGRHDGPVVLDRPITIDGRGHAELVGNGTGSVITISGHDVVVRSLRIVGSGNEHGPINSGVLITRKASQVLVDNNTLVGNLYGVTVHGGTDATVRNNKIIGRRDRRLNDRGNGIYVWSAPGALIEGNDIRYGRDGIFANTSKQDIFRNNLFRDLRFAVHYMYTHDSEVSGNVSIGNHLGYAIMFSNNIRIVGNMSLRDRRYGVMLNYANNAEIRGNLVRGGTQEKCTFVYNAHKNTIADNRFEGCDIGIHFTAGSERNKLMGNGFIGNQHQVKYVGTRFVEWSHEGRGNYWSDHPAFDLDGDGFADSAFRPNDLMDHVLWSQPAAKLLLGSPAVQLVRWSQHAFPAILPGGVVDSFPLMAPPDIPVPSKIAAFERDAQPEWLEGVGDAGSDPLSGH
;
A
#
# COMPACT_ATOMS: atom_id res chain seq x y z
N MET A 1 36.67 81.57 28.19
CA MET A 1 35.67 81.65 29.27
C MET A 1 34.47 80.80 28.90
N THR A 2 34.26 79.73 29.67
CA THR A 2 33.00 79.02 29.92
C THR A 2 32.09 78.60 28.75
N VAL A 3 32.18 77.30 28.48
CA VAL A 3 31.17 76.35 27.98
C VAL A 3 29.75 76.65 28.49
N LYS A 4 28.77 76.55 27.57
CA LYS A 4 27.37 76.23 27.88
C LYS A 4 26.70 75.61 26.64
N GLU A 5 26.55 74.29 26.63
CA GLU A 5 25.65 73.57 25.71
C GLU A 5 24.20 73.68 26.20
N PRO A 6 23.20 73.82 25.30
CA PRO A 6 21.82 73.56 25.63
C PRO A 6 21.33 72.24 25.01
N GLY A 7 21.03 71.28 25.89
CA GLY A 7 19.67 70.73 25.96
C GLY A 7 19.31 69.59 25.01
N SER A 8 19.77 68.38 25.34
CA SER A 8 19.15 67.11 24.93
C SER A 8 17.75 66.95 25.56
N ARG A 9 16.68 67.32 24.85
CA ARG A 9 15.30 66.99 25.27
C ARG A 9 14.46 66.25 24.24
N TRP A 10 15.00 65.98 23.04
CA TRP A 10 14.25 65.31 21.96
C TRP A 10 14.65 63.87 21.69
N SER A 11 15.74 63.36 22.30
CA SER A 11 16.23 62.00 22.03
C SER A 11 15.69 60.94 22.99
N ILE A 12 15.18 61.33 24.17
CA ILE A 12 14.74 60.37 25.21
C ILE A 12 13.30 59.91 24.95
N THR A 13 12.42 60.78 24.46
CA THR A 13 10.99 60.44 24.25
C THR A 13 10.79 59.46 23.08
N ILE A 14 11.58 59.57 22.01
CA ILE A 14 11.49 58.66 20.84
C ILE A 14 12.11 57.29 21.15
N VAL A 15 13.19 57.24 21.94
CA VAL A 15 13.79 55.97 22.38
C VAL A 15 12.89 55.23 23.37
N ILE A 16 12.15 55.95 24.23
CA ILE A 16 11.17 55.33 25.14
C ILE A 16 9.93 54.83 24.38
N LEU A 17 9.44 55.54 23.36
CA LEU A 17 8.32 55.07 22.54
C LEU A 17 8.68 53.87 21.65
N LEU A 18 9.92 53.80 21.12
CA LEU A 18 10.41 52.60 20.42
C LEU A 18 10.71 51.44 21.36
N ALA A 19 11.20 51.69 22.59
CA ALA A 19 11.39 50.64 23.58
C ALA A 19 10.05 50.05 24.08
N VAL A 20 9.01 50.87 24.21
CA VAL A 20 7.65 50.41 24.58
C VAL A 20 7.00 49.63 23.44
N PHE A 21 7.24 50.00 22.17
CA PHE A 21 6.74 49.23 21.02
C PHE A 21 7.53 47.93 20.77
N VAL A 22 8.80 47.86 21.15
CA VAL A 22 9.63 46.64 21.05
C VAL A 22 9.44 45.70 22.25
N LEU A 23 9.00 46.21 23.42
CA LEU A 23 8.61 45.38 24.57
C LEU A 23 7.22 44.75 24.45
N ASP A 24 6.30 45.33 23.67
CA ASP A 24 5.00 44.71 23.35
C ASP A 24 5.08 43.75 22.15
N LEU A 25 6.23 43.76 21.44
CA LEU A 25 6.65 42.74 20.48
C LEU A 25 7.55 41.66 21.10
N GLN A 26 7.57 41.55 22.44
CA GLN A 26 7.85 40.25 23.04
C GLN A 26 6.71 39.33 22.64
N ALA A 27 6.97 38.59 21.58
CA ALA A 27 6.26 37.43 21.15
C ALA A 27 5.59 36.77 22.37
N LYS A 28 4.26 36.91 22.46
CA LYS A 28 3.43 35.82 22.94
C LYS A 28 3.70 34.66 21.99
N VAL A 29 4.84 34.00 22.16
CA VAL A 29 4.94 32.57 21.96
C VAL A 29 3.90 32.07 22.93
N ALA A 30 2.67 31.91 22.43
CA ALA A 30 1.64 31.22 23.18
C ALA A 30 2.27 29.85 23.46
N SER A 31 2.75 29.68 24.68
CA SER A 31 3.22 28.39 25.15
C SER A 31 2.05 27.45 24.96
N ALA A 32 2.18 26.50 24.04
CA ALA A 32 1.23 25.42 23.88
C ALA A 32 0.92 24.83 25.26
N ALA A 33 -0.31 25.00 25.73
CA ALA A 33 -0.70 24.54 27.05
C ALA A 33 -1.14 23.08 26.96
N GLU A 34 -0.70 22.27 27.93
CA GLU A 34 -1.32 20.96 28.16
C GLU A 34 -2.57 21.16 29.04
N ARG A 35 -3.72 20.70 28.56
CA ARG A 35 -5.01 20.80 29.25
C ARG A 35 -5.61 19.42 29.42
N ILE A 36 -5.97 19.09 30.65
CA ILE A 36 -6.66 17.84 30.96
C ILE A 36 -8.15 18.00 30.65
N VAL A 37 -8.72 17.03 29.93
CA VAL A 37 -10.14 16.98 29.55
C VAL A 37 -10.79 15.81 30.28
N SER A 38 -11.72 16.08 31.18
CA SER A 38 -12.45 15.02 31.89
C SER A 38 -13.45 14.33 30.98
N ALA A 39 -13.65 13.02 31.20
CA ALA A 39 -14.63 12.19 30.49
C ALA A 39 -16.07 12.49 30.93
N ARG A 40 -16.54 13.72 30.64
CA ARG A 40 -17.91 14.19 30.93
C ARG A 40 -18.58 14.63 29.63
N PRO A 41 -19.91 14.45 29.51
CA PRO A 41 -20.63 14.88 28.31
C PRO A 41 -20.36 16.35 27.96
N GLY A 42 -19.98 16.60 26.71
CA GLY A 42 -19.72 17.95 26.18
C GLY A 42 -18.39 18.60 26.57
N GLU A 43 -17.62 18.00 27.49
CA GLU A 43 -16.39 18.62 28.02
C GLU A 43 -15.31 18.76 26.95
N LEU A 44 -15.13 17.74 26.10
CA LEU A 44 -14.18 17.81 24.99
C LEU A 44 -14.49 18.96 24.02
N ILE A 45 -15.77 19.14 23.66
CA ILE A 45 -16.21 20.19 22.75
C ILE A 45 -15.99 21.57 23.37
N ARG A 46 -16.29 21.72 24.66
CA ARG A 46 -16.04 22.95 25.42
C ARG A 46 -14.55 23.29 25.45
N MET A 47 -13.72 22.32 25.80
CA MET A 47 -12.26 22.49 25.89
C MET A 47 -11.64 22.79 24.52
N LEU A 48 -12.13 22.17 23.43
CA LEU A 48 -11.73 22.51 22.06
C LEU A 48 -12.06 23.97 21.69
N ALA A 49 -13.20 24.49 22.13
CA ALA A 49 -13.59 25.88 21.87
C ALA A 49 -12.71 26.88 22.65
N GLU A 50 -12.26 26.51 23.86
CA GLU A 50 -11.44 27.35 24.74
C GLU A 50 -9.92 27.23 24.48
N SER A 51 -9.50 26.25 23.67
CA SER A 51 -8.08 25.98 23.39
C SER A 51 -7.49 26.96 22.38
N ALA A 52 -6.27 27.43 22.70
CA ALA A 52 -5.47 28.22 21.78
C ALA A 52 -4.83 27.31 20.71
N PRO A 53 -4.49 27.84 19.51
CA PRO A 53 -3.68 27.12 18.54
C PRO A 53 -2.37 26.62 19.17
N GLY A 54 -2.04 25.35 18.94
CA GLY A 54 -0.88 24.65 19.48
C GLY A 54 -1.13 23.91 20.80
N ASP A 55 -2.26 24.16 21.50
CA ASP A 55 -2.57 23.48 22.75
C ASP A 55 -2.67 21.95 22.59
N THR A 56 -2.39 21.23 23.66
CA THR A 56 -2.56 19.79 23.77
C THR A 56 -3.70 19.47 24.72
N LEU A 57 -4.75 18.81 24.21
CA LEU A 57 -5.83 18.26 25.01
C LEU A 57 -5.53 16.81 25.34
N VAL A 58 -5.27 16.55 26.63
CA VAL A 58 -5.06 15.22 27.18
C VAL A 58 -6.39 14.72 27.73
N LEU A 59 -6.92 13.67 27.12
CA LEU A 59 -8.21 13.11 27.49
C LEU A 59 -8.01 12.14 28.65
N GLU A 60 -8.72 12.37 29.76
CA GLU A 60 -8.76 11.44 30.88
C GLU A 60 -9.35 10.09 30.44
N PRO A 61 -8.99 8.98 31.11
CA PRO A 61 -9.54 7.66 30.81
C PRO A 61 -11.08 7.65 30.77
N GLY A 62 -11.63 6.97 29.76
CA GLY A 62 -13.08 6.83 29.60
C GLY A 62 -13.61 7.38 28.28
N ARG A 63 -14.94 7.49 28.21
CA ARG A 63 -15.67 7.89 27.00
C ARG A 63 -15.77 9.40 26.89
N HIS A 64 -15.37 9.90 25.71
CA HIS A 64 -15.55 11.28 25.26
C HIS A 64 -16.48 11.26 24.04
N ASP A 65 -17.46 12.15 24.01
CA ASP A 65 -18.43 12.22 22.92
C ASP A 65 -17.91 13.08 21.76
N GLY A 66 -17.99 12.54 20.55
CA GLY A 66 -17.88 13.27 19.29
C GLY A 66 -19.26 13.50 18.65
N PRO A 67 -19.31 14.03 17.41
CA PRO A 67 -18.18 14.34 16.54
C PRO A 67 -17.45 15.62 16.93
N VAL A 68 -16.19 15.75 16.51
CA VAL A 68 -15.37 16.95 16.70
C VAL A 68 -14.75 17.45 15.39
N VAL A 69 -14.54 18.77 15.31
CA VAL A 69 -13.86 19.42 14.18
C VAL A 69 -12.56 20.06 14.69
N LEU A 70 -11.44 19.71 14.06
CA LEU A 70 -10.11 20.23 14.36
C LEU A 70 -9.68 21.15 13.21
N ASP A 71 -9.86 22.45 13.41
CA ASP A 71 -9.74 23.49 12.37
C ASP A 71 -8.51 24.39 12.52
N ARG A 72 -7.68 24.14 13.53
CA ARG A 72 -6.46 24.88 13.87
C ARG A 72 -5.39 23.92 14.42
N PRO A 73 -4.12 24.34 14.51
CA PRO A 73 -3.08 23.55 15.18
C PRO A 73 -3.53 23.12 16.57
N ILE A 74 -3.57 21.82 16.83
CA ILE A 74 -4.01 21.25 18.11
C ILE A 74 -3.61 19.78 18.21
N THR A 75 -3.29 19.33 19.41
CA THR A 75 -3.05 17.91 19.70
C THR A 75 -4.19 17.34 20.55
N ILE A 76 -4.77 16.21 20.12
CA ILE A 76 -5.67 15.39 20.93
C ILE A 76 -4.94 14.10 21.30
N ASP A 77 -4.72 13.89 22.59
CA ASP A 77 -3.98 12.74 23.11
C ASP A 77 -4.81 11.94 24.12
N GLY A 78 -5.14 10.70 23.77
CA GLY A 78 -5.88 9.80 24.64
C GLY A 78 -5.04 9.04 25.66
N ARG A 79 -3.70 9.17 25.61
CA ARG A 79 -2.73 8.41 26.42
C ARG A 79 -2.98 6.89 26.49
N GLY A 80 -3.67 6.34 25.49
CA GLY A 80 -4.00 4.91 25.38
C GLY A 80 -5.23 4.48 26.20
N HIS A 81 -5.91 5.40 26.86
CA HIS A 81 -6.99 5.10 27.81
C HIS A 81 -8.31 5.80 27.50
N ALA A 82 -8.32 6.80 26.61
CA ALA A 82 -9.53 7.50 26.19
C ALA A 82 -10.17 6.88 24.94
N GLU A 83 -11.50 6.86 24.93
CA GLU A 83 -12.31 6.47 23.79
C GLU A 83 -13.10 7.68 23.29
N LEU A 84 -12.93 8.03 22.01
CA LEU A 84 -13.74 9.04 21.33
C LEU A 84 -14.84 8.36 20.51
N VAL A 85 -16.09 8.63 20.88
CA VAL A 85 -17.27 7.93 20.35
C VAL A 85 -18.12 8.90 19.54
N GLY A 86 -18.24 8.64 18.24
CA GLY A 86 -19.18 9.34 17.38
C GLY A 86 -20.64 8.96 17.66
N ASN A 87 -21.56 9.73 17.12
CA ASN A 87 -23.00 9.57 17.34
C ASN A 87 -23.69 8.62 16.32
N GLY A 88 -22.92 7.88 15.51
CA GLY A 88 -23.45 7.01 14.46
C GLY A 88 -23.85 7.75 13.16
N THR A 89 -23.51 9.03 13.03
CA THR A 89 -23.68 9.84 11.82
C THR A 89 -22.41 10.64 11.53
N GLY A 90 -22.13 10.92 10.26
CA GLY A 90 -20.92 11.67 9.90
C GLY A 90 -19.60 10.97 10.25
N SER A 91 -18.52 11.74 10.29
CA SER A 91 -17.20 11.28 10.76
C SER A 91 -16.99 11.60 12.24
N VAL A 92 -16.25 10.78 12.98
CA VAL A 92 -16.00 10.98 14.42
C VAL A 92 -15.09 12.19 14.65
N ILE A 93 -13.99 12.28 13.89
CA ILE A 93 -13.09 13.44 13.86
C ILE A 93 -13.04 13.97 12.43
N THR A 94 -13.27 15.27 12.25
CA THR A 94 -13.03 15.97 10.99
C THR A 94 -11.90 16.96 11.16
N ILE A 95 -10.86 16.86 10.34
CA ILE A 95 -9.67 17.71 10.38
C ILE A 95 -9.67 18.62 9.15
N SER A 96 -9.71 19.92 9.39
CA SER A 96 -9.63 20.96 8.36
C SER A 96 -8.53 21.99 8.60
N GLY A 97 -7.86 21.94 9.74
CA GLY A 97 -6.70 22.75 10.08
C GLY A 97 -5.37 22.12 9.67
N HIS A 98 -4.30 22.88 9.85
CA HIS A 98 -2.91 22.41 9.69
C HIS A 98 -2.29 22.05 11.05
N ASP A 99 -1.23 21.25 11.04
CA ASP A 99 -0.45 20.86 12.24
C ASP A 99 -1.32 20.25 13.35
N VAL A 100 -2.28 19.41 12.95
CA VAL A 100 -3.17 18.69 13.85
C VAL A 100 -2.60 17.32 14.17
N VAL A 101 -2.59 16.96 15.45
CA VAL A 101 -2.18 15.64 15.93
C VAL A 101 -3.35 14.94 16.61
N VAL A 102 -3.65 13.72 16.19
CA VAL A 102 -4.62 12.83 16.84
C VAL A 102 -3.90 11.55 17.21
N ARG A 103 -3.74 11.28 18.51
CA ARG A 103 -2.96 10.12 18.95
C ARG A 103 -3.48 9.39 20.17
N SER A 104 -3.12 8.11 20.23
CA SER A 104 -3.32 7.25 21.41
C SER A 104 -4.79 7.16 21.86
N LEU A 105 -5.74 7.23 20.92
CA LEU A 105 -7.18 7.12 21.16
C LEU A 105 -7.73 5.78 20.67
N ARG A 106 -8.82 5.34 21.31
CA ARG A 106 -9.77 4.43 20.68
C ARG A 106 -10.86 5.25 19.98
N ILE A 107 -11.09 5.04 18.68
CA ILE A 107 -12.03 5.83 17.88
C ILE A 107 -13.10 4.93 17.26
N VAL A 108 -14.37 5.19 17.59
CA VAL A 108 -15.51 4.36 17.17
C VAL A 108 -16.76 5.22 16.87
N GLY A 109 -17.76 4.62 16.24
CA GLY A 109 -19.09 5.24 16.10
C GLY A 109 -19.23 6.20 14.92
N SER A 110 -18.44 6.03 13.84
CA SER A 110 -18.71 6.75 12.59
C SER A 110 -20.09 6.39 12.02
N GLY A 111 -20.62 7.28 11.20
CA GLY A 111 -21.78 7.01 10.36
C GLY A 111 -21.53 5.96 9.29
N ASN A 112 -22.50 5.85 8.37
CA ASN A 112 -22.64 4.69 7.51
C ASN A 112 -22.80 4.96 5.99
N GLU A 113 -22.48 6.17 5.54
CA GLU A 113 -22.74 6.57 4.16
C GLU A 113 -21.41 6.72 3.40
N HIS A 114 -21.34 6.11 2.21
CA HIS A 114 -20.17 6.21 1.33
C HIS A 114 -20.04 7.59 0.67
N GLY A 115 -21.17 8.28 0.39
CA GLY A 115 -21.19 9.60 -0.22
C GLY A 115 -20.42 10.68 0.56
N PRO A 116 -20.75 10.94 1.84
CA PRO A 116 -19.98 11.84 2.71
C PRO A 116 -18.68 11.20 3.26
N ILE A 117 -18.41 9.94 2.92
CA ILE A 117 -17.21 9.19 3.35
C ILE A 117 -17.08 9.17 4.88
N ASN A 118 -18.14 8.72 5.56
CA ASN A 118 -18.17 8.69 7.02
C ASN A 118 -16.99 7.88 7.59
N SER A 119 -16.13 8.54 8.37
CA SER A 119 -14.83 8.00 8.78
C SER A 119 -14.63 8.05 10.29
N GLY A 120 -13.72 7.23 10.83
CA GLY A 120 -13.18 7.46 12.16
C GLY A 120 -12.45 8.81 12.21
N VAL A 121 -11.54 9.02 11.26
CA VAL A 121 -10.86 10.32 11.05
C VAL A 121 -10.97 10.72 9.58
N LEU A 122 -11.51 11.91 9.32
CA LEU A 122 -11.58 12.50 7.99
C LEU A 122 -10.66 13.72 7.93
N ILE A 123 -9.60 13.65 7.14
CA ILE A 123 -8.70 14.76 6.81
C ILE A 123 -9.20 15.37 5.51
N THR A 124 -9.62 16.63 5.57
CA THR A 124 -10.22 17.34 4.43
C THR A 124 -9.15 18.04 3.59
N ARG A 125 -9.54 18.47 2.40
CA ARG A 125 -8.67 19.20 1.45
C ARG A 125 -8.10 20.52 1.94
N LYS A 126 -8.58 21.04 3.07
CA LYS A 126 -8.07 22.26 3.70
C LYS A 126 -6.93 21.97 4.68
N ALA A 127 -6.78 20.72 5.10
CA ALA A 127 -5.80 20.31 6.09
C ALA A 127 -4.44 20.01 5.46
N SER A 128 -3.39 20.27 6.22
CA SER A 128 -2.01 19.95 5.86
C SER A 128 -1.20 19.53 7.09
N GLN A 129 -0.13 18.75 6.89
CA GLN A 129 0.79 18.35 7.98
C GLN A 129 0.07 17.69 9.17
N VAL A 130 -0.93 16.85 8.87
CA VAL A 130 -1.72 16.16 9.90
C VAL A 130 -1.02 14.87 10.32
N LEU A 131 -1.00 14.58 11.62
CA LEU A 131 -0.50 13.33 12.17
C LEU A 131 -1.63 12.54 12.86
N VAL A 132 -1.91 11.34 12.37
CA VAL A 132 -2.79 10.36 13.02
C VAL A 132 -1.92 9.19 13.48
N ASP A 133 -1.61 9.14 14.78
CA ASP A 133 -0.58 8.25 15.34
C ASP A 133 -1.08 7.33 16.45
N ASN A 134 -0.76 6.04 16.40
CA ASN A 134 -0.98 5.11 17.52
C ASN A 134 -2.45 5.05 18.00
N ASN A 135 -3.42 5.18 17.11
CA ASN A 135 -4.84 5.06 17.44
C ASN A 135 -5.36 3.64 17.17
N THR A 136 -6.41 3.25 17.90
CA THR A 136 -7.19 2.03 17.63
C THR A 136 -8.55 2.41 17.06
N LEU A 137 -8.76 2.22 15.76
CA LEU A 137 -10.00 2.55 15.06
C LEU A 137 -10.81 1.27 14.85
N VAL A 138 -12.04 1.21 15.36
CA VAL A 138 -12.85 -0.03 15.35
C VAL A 138 -14.25 0.23 14.84
N GLY A 139 -14.66 -0.56 13.84
CA GLY A 139 -16.04 -0.56 13.36
C GLY A 139 -16.48 0.76 12.73
N ASN A 140 -15.56 1.60 12.26
CA ASN A 140 -15.88 2.75 11.42
C ASN A 140 -16.10 2.29 9.97
N LEU A 141 -16.89 3.02 9.19
CA LEU A 141 -17.10 2.68 7.78
C LEU A 141 -15.76 2.79 7.04
N TYR A 142 -15.11 3.95 7.11
CA TYR A 142 -13.70 4.12 6.78
C TYR A 142 -12.90 4.36 8.06
N GLY A 143 -11.71 3.77 8.19
CA GLY A 143 -10.84 4.02 9.34
C GLY A 143 -10.33 5.46 9.32
N VAL A 144 -9.40 5.74 8.42
CA VAL A 144 -8.86 7.09 8.18
C VAL A 144 -9.02 7.45 6.70
N THR A 145 -9.56 8.63 6.43
CA THR A 145 -9.67 9.17 5.08
C THR A 145 -8.80 10.41 4.94
N VAL A 146 -7.93 10.45 3.94
CA VAL A 146 -7.22 11.66 3.48
C VAL A 146 -7.85 12.10 2.18
N HIS A 147 -8.78 13.06 2.27
CA HIS A 147 -9.57 13.57 1.15
C HIS A 147 -9.08 14.96 0.75
N GLY A 148 -7.99 15.00 -0.02
CA GLY A 148 -7.39 16.22 -0.54
C GLY A 148 -6.33 16.87 0.35
N GLY A 149 -6.11 16.37 1.57
CA GLY A 149 -5.13 16.95 2.50
C GLY A 149 -3.70 16.69 2.04
N THR A 150 -2.77 17.61 2.32
CA THR A 150 -1.37 17.50 1.90
C THR A 150 -0.46 17.08 3.05
N ASP A 151 0.55 16.26 2.74
CA ASP A 151 1.59 15.87 3.70
C ASP A 151 1.02 15.23 4.99
N ALA A 152 -0.07 14.47 4.86
CA ALA A 152 -0.68 13.76 5.98
C ALA A 152 0.11 12.50 6.32
N THR A 153 0.40 12.30 7.60
CA THR A 153 1.03 11.09 8.14
C THR A 153 0.00 10.28 8.93
N VAL A 154 -0.27 9.05 8.50
CA VAL A 154 -1.11 8.08 9.22
C VAL A 154 -0.24 6.90 9.60
N ARG A 155 0.12 6.80 10.89
CA ARG A 155 1.10 5.81 11.33
C ARG A 155 0.77 5.07 12.62
N ASN A 156 1.30 3.86 12.74
CA ASN A 156 1.18 3.01 13.93
C ASN A 156 -0.27 2.76 14.39
N ASN A 157 -1.26 2.95 13.53
CA ASN A 157 -2.66 2.75 13.90
C ASN A 157 -3.05 1.29 13.75
N LYS A 158 -3.94 0.83 14.63
CA LYS A 158 -4.64 -0.45 14.50
C LYS A 158 -6.05 -0.20 13.99
N ILE A 159 -6.35 -0.67 12.78
CA ILE A 159 -7.65 -0.47 12.13
C ILE A 159 -8.35 -1.81 11.99
N ILE A 160 -9.49 -1.94 12.68
CA ILE A 160 -10.35 -3.11 12.63
C ILE A 160 -11.64 -2.72 11.90
N GLY A 161 -11.71 -3.06 10.62
CA GLY A 161 -12.84 -2.75 9.75
C GLY A 161 -14.09 -3.55 10.09
N ARG A 162 -15.21 -3.09 9.52
CA ARG A 162 -16.53 -3.73 9.68
C ARG A 162 -16.59 -5.11 8.99
N ARG A 163 -17.41 -6.02 9.54
CA ARG A 163 -17.70 -7.36 8.98
C ARG A 163 -19.19 -7.62 8.79
N ASP A 164 -20.04 -6.67 9.17
CA ASP A 164 -21.51 -6.74 9.18
C ASP A 164 -22.16 -6.59 7.79
N ARG A 165 -21.35 -6.53 6.72
CA ARG A 165 -21.80 -6.37 5.33
C ARG A 165 -21.08 -7.30 4.37
N ARG A 166 -21.59 -7.39 3.15
CA ARG A 166 -20.84 -7.94 2.00
C ARG A 166 -19.53 -7.17 1.84
N LEU A 167 -18.47 -7.87 1.45
CA LEU A 167 -17.12 -7.33 1.38
C LEU A 167 -17.03 -6.00 0.61
N ASN A 168 -17.69 -5.92 -0.56
CA ASN A 168 -17.66 -4.73 -1.42
C ASN A 168 -18.44 -3.53 -0.87
N ASP A 169 -19.41 -3.77 0.03
CA ASP A 169 -20.28 -2.76 0.65
C ASP A 169 -19.68 -2.20 1.96
N ARG A 170 -18.47 -2.65 2.32
CA ARG A 170 -17.69 -2.13 3.46
C ARG A 170 -16.82 -0.96 2.99
N GLY A 171 -16.42 -0.08 3.90
CA GLY A 171 -15.40 0.92 3.60
C GLY A 171 -13.99 0.38 3.80
N ASN A 172 -13.01 1.20 3.43
CA ASN A 172 -11.60 0.84 3.45
C ASN A 172 -10.99 1.13 4.82
N GLY A 173 -9.87 0.48 5.15
CA GLY A 173 -9.08 0.83 6.33
C GLY A 173 -8.59 2.27 6.23
N ILE A 174 -7.87 2.58 5.14
CA ILE A 174 -7.42 3.93 4.80
C ILE A 174 -7.85 4.26 3.37
N TYR A 175 -8.44 5.44 3.18
CA TYR A 175 -8.80 5.98 1.86
C TYR A 175 -8.02 7.25 1.57
N VAL A 176 -7.28 7.28 0.46
CA VAL A 176 -6.47 8.42 0.00
C VAL A 176 -7.06 8.90 -1.32
N TRP A 177 -7.43 10.17 -1.40
CA TRP A 177 -7.93 10.77 -2.62
C TRP A 177 -7.38 12.18 -2.80
N SER A 178 -6.71 12.43 -3.94
CA SER A 178 -6.13 13.73 -4.28
C SER A 178 -5.26 14.35 -3.18
N ALA A 179 -4.51 13.51 -2.47
CA ALA A 179 -3.83 13.88 -1.24
C ALA A 179 -2.31 13.69 -1.38
N PRO A 180 -1.62 14.63 -2.06
CA PRO A 180 -0.22 14.45 -2.39
C PRO A 180 0.68 14.46 -1.15
N GLY A 181 1.69 13.61 -1.15
CA GLY A 181 2.66 13.52 -0.06
C GLY A 181 2.16 12.69 1.13
N ALA A 182 1.12 11.87 0.96
CA ALA A 182 0.59 11.07 2.06
C ALA A 182 1.60 9.98 2.47
N LEU A 183 1.94 9.96 3.76
CA LEU A 183 2.78 8.92 4.38
C LEU A 183 1.91 7.99 5.21
N ILE A 184 1.78 6.75 4.79
CA ILE A 184 1.00 5.72 5.49
C ILE A 184 1.96 4.63 5.96
N GLU A 185 2.32 4.62 7.25
CA GLU A 185 3.38 3.74 7.75
C GLU A 185 3.08 2.95 9.03
N GLY A 186 3.53 1.70 9.09
CA GLY A 186 3.48 0.93 10.35
C GLY A 186 2.07 0.60 10.86
N ASN A 187 1.03 0.70 10.03
CA ASN A 187 -0.34 0.41 10.44
C ASN A 187 -0.64 -1.10 10.40
N ASP A 188 -1.48 -1.59 11.32
CA ASP A 188 -2.05 -2.95 11.32
C ASP A 188 -3.53 -2.86 10.93
N ILE A 189 -3.85 -3.29 9.71
CA ILE A 189 -5.18 -3.15 9.11
C ILE A 189 -5.77 -4.52 8.87
N ARG A 190 -6.95 -4.75 9.44
CA ARG A 190 -7.67 -6.02 9.33
C ARG A 190 -9.17 -5.80 9.14
N TYR A 191 -9.79 -6.59 8.26
CA TYR A 191 -11.21 -6.52 7.91
C TYR A 191 -11.64 -5.18 7.29
N GLY A 192 -12.91 -5.07 6.90
CA GLY A 192 -13.40 -4.01 6.02
C GLY A 192 -13.36 -4.48 4.56
N ARG A 193 -13.11 -3.56 3.62
CA ARG A 193 -12.99 -3.85 2.19
C ARG A 193 -11.53 -3.92 1.74
N ASP A 194 -10.89 -2.77 1.51
CA ASP A 194 -9.47 -2.68 1.13
C ASP A 194 -8.64 -2.11 2.30
N GLY A 195 -7.37 -2.46 2.38
CA GLY A 195 -6.44 -1.97 3.39
C GLY A 195 -6.16 -0.49 3.19
N ILE A 196 -5.41 -0.16 2.13
CA ILE A 196 -5.27 1.21 1.62
C ILE A 196 -5.82 1.26 0.19
N PHE A 197 -6.78 2.16 -0.04
CA PHE A 197 -7.23 2.52 -1.39
C PHE A 197 -6.77 3.95 -1.70
N ALA A 198 -5.99 4.11 -2.75
CA ALA A 198 -5.55 5.42 -3.25
C ALA A 198 -6.16 5.67 -4.63
N ASN A 199 -6.77 6.84 -4.80
CA ASN A 199 -7.37 7.24 -6.07
C ASN A 199 -6.97 8.68 -6.44
N THR A 200 -6.39 8.85 -7.63
CA THR A 200 -6.01 10.17 -8.18
C THR A 200 -5.08 10.92 -7.22
N SER A 201 -3.89 10.38 -6.94
CA SER A 201 -2.93 10.95 -5.98
C SER A 201 -1.49 10.88 -6.50
N LYS A 202 -0.52 11.45 -5.77
CA LYS A 202 0.89 11.42 -6.17
C LYS A 202 1.85 11.64 -5.00
N GLN A 203 3.10 11.18 -5.17
CA GLN A 203 4.16 11.36 -4.17
C GLN A 203 3.81 10.71 -2.81
N ASP A 204 3.01 9.65 -2.85
CA ASP A 204 2.57 8.92 -1.67
C ASP A 204 3.58 7.82 -1.31
N ILE A 205 3.74 7.56 -0.01
CA ILE A 205 4.63 6.51 0.50
C ILE A 205 3.83 5.63 1.45
N PHE A 206 3.57 4.39 1.03
CA PHE A 206 2.91 3.38 1.87
C PHE A 206 3.93 2.34 2.27
N ARG A 207 4.36 2.34 3.54
CA ARG A 207 5.47 1.48 3.98
C ARG A 207 5.28 0.75 5.29
N ASN A 208 5.85 -0.44 5.41
CA ASN A 208 5.90 -1.22 6.65
C ASN A 208 4.51 -1.48 7.28
N ASN A 209 3.44 -1.52 6.49
CA ASN A 209 2.09 -1.82 6.98
C ASN A 209 1.82 -3.33 6.93
N LEU A 210 0.99 -3.82 7.86
CA LEU A 210 0.49 -5.19 7.93
C LEU A 210 -0.98 -5.24 7.53
N PHE A 211 -1.32 -6.09 6.57
CA PHE A 211 -2.66 -6.23 5.99
C PHE A 211 -3.18 -7.66 6.10
N ARG A 212 -4.37 -7.85 6.67
CA ARG A 212 -4.94 -9.19 6.88
C ARG A 212 -6.45 -9.24 6.63
N ASP A 213 -6.93 -10.33 6.04
CA ASP A 213 -8.37 -10.62 5.85
C ASP A 213 -9.14 -9.48 5.14
N LEU A 214 -8.53 -8.91 4.11
CA LEU A 214 -9.06 -7.85 3.26
C LEU A 214 -9.30 -8.36 1.85
N ARG A 215 -10.03 -7.57 1.07
CA ARG A 215 -10.08 -7.73 -0.38
C ARG A 215 -8.69 -7.44 -0.95
N PHE A 216 -8.25 -6.18 -0.95
CA PHE A 216 -6.92 -5.78 -1.40
C PHE A 216 -6.09 -5.20 -0.26
N ALA A 217 -4.81 -5.54 -0.13
CA ALA A 217 -3.94 -4.90 0.85
C ALA A 217 -3.63 -3.45 0.44
N VAL A 218 -3.15 -3.25 -0.79
CA VAL A 218 -2.98 -1.92 -1.40
C VAL A 218 -3.67 -1.90 -2.77
N HIS A 219 -4.46 -0.86 -3.01
CA HIS A 219 -5.19 -0.65 -4.24
C HIS A 219 -4.95 0.76 -4.76
N TYR A 220 -4.18 0.89 -5.83
CA TYR A 220 -3.94 2.17 -6.52
C TYR A 220 -4.83 2.29 -7.74
N MET A 221 -5.44 3.46 -7.89
CA MET A 221 -6.10 3.93 -9.11
C MET A 221 -5.53 5.31 -9.45
N TYR A 222 -4.91 5.48 -10.61
CA TYR A 222 -4.41 6.79 -11.06
C TYR A 222 -3.48 7.47 -10.04
N THR A 223 -2.57 6.70 -9.43
CA THR A 223 -1.62 7.22 -8.43
C THR A 223 -0.22 7.19 -9.02
N HIS A 224 0.51 8.30 -8.95
CA HIS A 224 1.76 8.48 -9.71
C HIS A 224 2.95 8.85 -8.81
N ASP A 225 4.16 8.59 -9.26
CA ASP A 225 5.40 9.04 -8.58
C ASP A 225 5.43 8.63 -7.09
N SER A 226 5.02 7.39 -6.80
CA SER A 226 4.70 6.93 -5.44
C SER A 226 5.40 5.61 -5.11
N GLU A 227 5.42 5.26 -3.82
CA GLU A 227 6.12 4.08 -3.30
C GLU A 227 5.20 3.20 -2.43
N VAL A 228 5.29 1.89 -2.66
CA VAL A 228 4.74 0.83 -1.82
C VAL A 228 5.91 -0.06 -1.40
N SER A 229 6.37 0.03 -0.15
CA SER A 229 7.60 -0.66 0.28
C SER A 229 7.56 -1.33 1.65
N GLY A 230 8.19 -2.49 1.78
CA GLY A 230 8.30 -3.19 3.07
C GLY A 230 6.97 -3.63 3.70
N ASN A 231 5.86 -3.59 2.96
CA ASN A 231 4.55 -3.98 3.48
C ASN A 231 4.40 -5.50 3.49
N VAL A 232 3.48 -5.99 4.33
CA VAL A 232 3.15 -7.41 4.43
C VAL A 232 1.66 -7.61 4.27
N SER A 233 1.28 -8.36 3.25
CA SER A 233 -0.08 -8.82 2.95
C SER A 233 -0.19 -10.30 3.31
N ILE A 234 -1.17 -10.67 4.14
CA ILE A 234 -1.39 -12.06 4.56
C ILE A 234 -2.86 -12.44 4.44
N GLY A 235 -3.16 -13.46 3.64
CA GLY A 235 -4.50 -14.04 3.57
C GLY A 235 -5.57 -13.12 2.96
N ASN A 236 -5.18 -12.08 2.22
CA ASN A 236 -6.10 -11.17 1.54
C ASN A 236 -6.58 -11.79 0.21
N HIS A 237 -7.56 -11.20 -0.46
CA HIS A 237 -7.94 -11.68 -1.80
C HIS A 237 -6.87 -11.32 -2.84
N LEU A 238 -6.22 -10.18 -2.66
CA LEU A 238 -5.12 -9.67 -3.48
C LEU A 238 -4.14 -8.91 -2.57
N GLY A 239 -2.85 -9.08 -2.79
CA GLY A 239 -1.83 -8.25 -2.14
C GLY A 239 -1.82 -6.82 -2.69
N TYR A 240 -1.06 -6.60 -3.75
CA TYR A 240 -0.76 -5.27 -4.28
C TYR A 240 -1.36 -5.08 -5.67
N ALA A 241 -2.45 -4.32 -5.77
CA ALA A 241 -3.13 -3.98 -7.02
C ALA A 241 -2.73 -2.57 -7.46
N ILE A 242 -1.90 -2.48 -8.50
CA ILE A 242 -1.42 -1.20 -9.05
C ILE A 242 -2.06 -0.97 -10.40
N MET A 243 -3.00 -0.03 -10.45
CA MET A 243 -3.84 0.21 -11.63
C MET A 243 -3.70 1.64 -12.16
N PHE A 244 -3.60 1.77 -13.48
CA PHE A 244 -3.56 3.05 -14.21
C PHE A 244 -2.53 4.04 -13.66
N SER A 245 -1.38 3.54 -13.23
CA SER A 245 -0.41 4.27 -12.44
C SER A 245 0.93 4.36 -13.17
N ASN A 246 1.77 5.34 -12.82
CA ASN A 246 3.02 5.60 -13.54
C ASN A 246 4.13 5.97 -12.56
N ASN A 247 5.36 5.50 -12.82
CA ASN A 247 6.54 5.77 -12.00
C ASN A 247 6.33 5.33 -10.54
N ILE A 248 6.06 4.04 -10.34
CA ILE A 248 5.76 3.46 -9.03
C ILE A 248 6.92 2.57 -8.58
N ARG A 249 7.33 2.71 -7.32
CA ARG A 249 8.29 1.83 -6.67
C ARG A 249 7.53 0.81 -5.81
N ILE A 250 7.65 -0.47 -6.13
CA ILE A 250 7.06 -1.59 -5.40
C ILE A 250 8.21 -2.46 -4.90
N VAL A 251 8.68 -2.19 -3.68
CA VAL A 251 9.98 -2.70 -3.23
C VAL A 251 9.92 -3.42 -1.88
N GLY A 252 10.45 -4.63 -1.81
CA GLY A 252 10.62 -5.33 -0.53
C GLY A 252 9.31 -5.73 0.15
N ASN A 253 8.20 -5.85 -0.59
CA ASN A 253 6.91 -6.24 -0.03
C ASN A 253 6.76 -7.77 0.03
N MET A 254 5.90 -8.25 0.91
CA MET A 254 5.57 -9.67 1.06
C MET A 254 4.07 -9.88 0.84
N SER A 255 3.71 -10.70 -0.15
CA SER A 255 2.36 -11.25 -0.29
C SER A 255 2.39 -12.73 0.07
N LEU A 256 1.75 -13.07 1.19
CA LEU A 256 1.83 -14.39 1.80
C LEU A 256 0.43 -14.97 1.89
N ARG A 257 0.21 -16.09 1.20
CA ARG A 257 -1.08 -16.76 1.18
C ARG A 257 -2.25 -15.89 0.70
N ASP A 258 -2.04 -14.89 -0.15
CA ASP A 258 -3.15 -14.16 -0.76
C ASP A 258 -3.88 -15.05 -1.77
N ARG A 259 -5.17 -14.79 -2.06
CA ARG A 259 -6.02 -15.74 -2.80
C ARG A 259 -5.83 -15.74 -4.32
N ARG A 260 -5.73 -14.57 -4.95
CA ARG A 260 -5.77 -14.46 -6.43
C ARG A 260 -4.48 -13.94 -7.03
N TYR A 261 -3.98 -12.80 -6.52
CA TYR A 261 -2.77 -12.18 -7.01
C TYR A 261 -1.93 -11.66 -5.85
N GLY A 262 -0.61 -11.91 -5.90
CA GLY A 262 0.31 -11.26 -4.98
C GLY A 262 0.64 -9.84 -5.41
N VAL A 263 1.07 -9.68 -6.67
CA VAL A 263 1.30 -8.38 -7.30
C VAL A 263 0.56 -8.31 -8.64
N MET A 264 -0.24 -7.26 -8.83
CA MET A 264 -0.95 -7.01 -10.08
C MET A 264 -0.57 -5.64 -10.63
N LEU A 265 -0.13 -5.62 -11.89
CA LEU A 265 0.17 -4.45 -12.70
C LEU A 265 -0.86 -4.37 -13.82
N ASN A 266 -1.82 -3.44 -13.72
CA ASN A 266 -2.83 -3.23 -14.75
C ASN A 266 -2.74 -1.80 -15.27
N TYR A 267 -2.32 -1.58 -16.51
CA TYR A 267 -1.99 -0.23 -17.01
C TYR A 267 -0.97 0.50 -16.11
N ALA A 268 -0.04 -0.25 -15.50
CA ALA A 268 1.03 0.32 -14.68
C ALA A 268 2.31 0.47 -15.52
N ASN A 269 2.87 1.67 -15.57
CA ASN A 269 3.98 1.99 -16.47
C ASN A 269 5.19 2.59 -15.75
N ASN A 270 6.38 2.36 -16.29
CA ASN A 270 7.64 2.88 -15.76
C ASN A 270 7.85 2.55 -14.27
N ALA A 271 7.33 1.41 -13.80
CA ALA A 271 7.42 0.98 -12.41
C ALA A 271 8.67 0.12 -12.16
N GLU A 272 9.18 0.19 -10.93
CA GLU A 272 10.21 -0.70 -10.41
C GLU A 272 9.57 -1.68 -9.42
N ILE A 273 9.63 -2.96 -9.72
CA ILE A 273 9.12 -4.05 -8.91
C ILE A 273 10.32 -4.87 -8.48
N ARG A 274 10.81 -4.64 -7.27
CA ARG A 274 12.09 -5.22 -6.83
C ARG A 274 12.09 -5.84 -5.44
N GLY A 275 12.71 -7.01 -5.28
CA GLY A 275 12.92 -7.61 -3.97
C GLY A 275 11.63 -8.03 -3.26
N ASN A 276 10.53 -8.23 -3.99
CA ASN A 276 9.27 -8.65 -3.39
C ASN A 276 9.20 -10.16 -3.28
N LEU A 277 8.59 -10.66 -2.21
CA LEU A 277 8.26 -12.06 -2.02
C LEU A 277 6.77 -12.26 -2.24
N VAL A 278 6.40 -13.14 -3.16
CA VAL A 278 5.05 -13.67 -3.28
C VAL A 278 5.11 -15.17 -3.05
N ARG A 279 4.40 -15.65 -2.02
CA ARG A 279 4.44 -17.06 -1.65
C ARG A 279 3.05 -17.61 -1.33
N GLY A 280 2.64 -18.59 -2.14
CA GLY A 280 1.53 -19.51 -1.86
C GLY A 280 0.14 -18.88 -1.71
N GLY A 281 -0.83 -19.74 -1.35
CA GLY A 281 -2.24 -19.44 -1.06
C GLY A 281 -3.15 -19.11 -2.25
N THR A 282 -2.60 -18.99 -3.46
CA THR A 282 -3.39 -18.53 -4.60
C THR A 282 -3.98 -19.65 -5.43
N GLN A 283 -5.26 -19.56 -5.79
CA GLN A 283 -5.89 -20.34 -6.87
C GLN A 283 -5.52 -19.82 -8.28
N GLU A 284 -4.64 -18.81 -8.38
CA GLU A 284 -4.39 -18.15 -9.65
C GLU A 284 -2.93 -17.75 -9.89
N LYS A 285 -2.45 -16.58 -9.45
CA LYS A 285 -1.17 -16.03 -9.99
C LYS A 285 -0.33 -15.34 -8.92
N CYS A 286 0.97 -15.58 -8.92
CA CYS A 286 1.90 -14.80 -8.10
C CYS A 286 1.93 -13.34 -8.61
N THR A 287 2.20 -13.17 -9.91
CA THR A 287 2.22 -11.85 -10.56
C THR A 287 1.36 -11.81 -11.82
N PHE A 288 0.59 -10.73 -11.98
CA PHE A 288 -0.20 -10.47 -13.19
C PHE A 288 0.20 -9.14 -13.83
N VAL A 289 0.57 -9.19 -15.10
CA VAL A 289 1.03 -8.05 -15.91
C VAL A 289 0.09 -7.89 -17.10
N TYR A 290 -0.74 -6.85 -17.05
CA TYR A 290 -1.75 -6.54 -18.05
C TYR A 290 -1.56 -5.12 -18.57
N ASN A 291 -1.34 -5.00 -19.88
CA ASN A 291 -1.11 -3.74 -20.59
C ASN A 291 -0.16 -2.77 -19.85
N ALA A 292 0.93 -3.33 -19.32
CA ALA A 292 1.88 -2.64 -18.48
C ALA A 292 3.22 -2.55 -19.22
N HIS A 293 3.79 -1.35 -19.32
CA HIS A 293 4.95 -1.11 -20.17
C HIS A 293 6.12 -0.46 -19.44
N LYS A 294 7.34 -0.71 -19.95
CA LYS A 294 8.58 -0.07 -19.48
C LYS A 294 8.86 -0.30 -17.99
N ASN A 295 8.35 -1.40 -17.42
CA ASN A 295 8.59 -1.74 -16.03
C ASN A 295 9.88 -2.55 -15.89
N THR A 296 10.52 -2.43 -14.73
CA THR A 296 11.62 -3.31 -14.32
C THR A 296 11.13 -4.23 -13.23
N ILE A 297 11.08 -5.53 -13.48
CA ILE A 297 10.70 -6.57 -12.52
C ILE A 297 11.97 -7.34 -12.20
N ALA A 298 12.58 -7.06 -11.05
CA ALA A 298 13.88 -7.61 -10.72
C ALA A 298 13.98 -8.19 -9.30
N ASP A 299 14.79 -9.23 -9.12
CA ASP A 299 15.14 -9.75 -7.78
C ASP A 299 13.92 -10.14 -6.92
N ASN A 300 12.78 -10.48 -7.54
CA ASN A 300 11.59 -10.92 -6.82
C ASN A 300 11.58 -12.44 -6.69
N ARG A 301 10.90 -12.96 -5.68
CA ARG A 301 10.68 -14.39 -5.49
C ARG A 301 9.20 -14.70 -5.63
N PHE A 302 8.84 -15.48 -6.65
CA PHE A 302 7.49 -15.93 -6.96
C PHE A 302 7.41 -17.44 -6.73
N GLU A 303 6.82 -17.83 -5.60
CA GLU A 303 6.90 -19.19 -5.06
C GLU A 303 5.53 -19.83 -4.81
N GLY A 304 5.35 -21.06 -5.30
CA GLY A 304 4.22 -21.91 -4.94
C GLY A 304 2.85 -21.43 -5.43
N CYS A 305 2.79 -20.72 -6.55
CA CYS A 305 1.55 -20.26 -7.19
C CYS A 305 1.11 -21.18 -8.35
N ASP A 306 -0.17 -21.15 -8.73
CA ASP A 306 -0.63 -21.86 -9.93
C ASP A 306 0.03 -21.32 -11.21
N ILE A 307 0.21 -20.00 -11.29
CA ILE A 307 1.01 -19.33 -12.32
C ILE A 307 2.01 -18.38 -11.65
N GLY A 308 3.31 -18.52 -11.92
CA GLY A 308 4.35 -17.62 -11.41
C GLY A 308 4.20 -16.19 -11.93
N ILE A 309 4.12 -16.04 -13.26
CA ILE A 309 3.80 -14.77 -13.91
C ILE A 309 2.85 -14.97 -15.09
N HIS A 310 1.77 -14.20 -15.13
CA HIS A 310 0.90 -14.09 -16.30
C HIS A 310 1.08 -12.73 -16.96
N PHE A 311 1.55 -12.75 -18.19
CA PHE A 311 1.96 -11.58 -18.95
C PHE A 311 1.13 -11.50 -20.23
N THR A 312 0.31 -10.46 -20.37
CA THR A 312 -0.72 -10.39 -21.42
C THR A 312 -1.03 -8.96 -21.86
N ALA A 313 -1.98 -8.83 -22.79
CA ALA A 313 -2.56 -7.59 -23.30
C ALA A 313 -1.53 -6.58 -23.85
N GLY A 314 -0.54 -7.08 -24.59
CA GLY A 314 0.43 -6.22 -25.28
C GLY A 314 1.42 -5.51 -24.34
N SER A 315 1.60 -5.99 -23.11
CA SER A 315 2.64 -5.51 -22.20
C SER A 315 4.02 -5.55 -22.89
N GLU A 316 4.75 -4.44 -22.93
CA GLU A 316 5.92 -4.27 -23.80
C GLU A 316 7.04 -3.49 -23.13
N ARG A 317 8.28 -3.74 -23.56
CA ARG A 317 9.50 -3.08 -23.05
C ARG A 317 9.71 -3.26 -21.54
N ASN A 318 9.19 -4.33 -20.97
CA ASN A 318 9.47 -4.68 -19.57
C ASN A 318 10.81 -5.43 -19.51
N LYS A 319 11.60 -5.15 -18.47
CA LYS A 319 12.84 -5.86 -18.16
C LYS A 319 12.57 -6.83 -17.03
N LEU A 320 12.91 -8.11 -17.24
CA LEU A 320 12.75 -9.18 -16.25
C LEU A 320 14.10 -9.86 -16.04
N MET A 321 14.65 -9.75 -14.83
CA MET A 321 15.98 -10.29 -14.48
C MET A 321 16.10 -10.54 -12.98
N GLY A 322 16.90 -11.49 -12.55
CA GLY A 322 17.15 -11.77 -11.13
C GLY A 322 15.98 -12.38 -10.36
N ASN A 323 14.84 -12.63 -10.99
CA ASN A 323 13.67 -13.18 -10.29
C ASN A 323 13.83 -14.68 -10.07
N GLY A 324 13.23 -15.22 -9.02
CA GLY A 324 13.11 -16.65 -8.78
C GLY A 324 11.69 -17.14 -8.97
N PHE A 325 11.49 -18.06 -9.90
CA PHE A 325 10.22 -18.76 -10.14
C PHE A 325 10.31 -20.18 -9.58
N ILE A 326 9.70 -20.39 -8.42
CA ILE A 326 9.99 -21.55 -7.56
C ILE A 326 8.72 -22.36 -7.29
N GLY A 327 8.68 -23.62 -7.71
CA GLY A 327 7.59 -24.55 -7.38
C GLY A 327 6.20 -24.08 -7.83
N ASN A 328 6.11 -23.21 -8.84
CA ASN A 328 4.83 -22.85 -9.44
C ASN A 328 4.34 -23.99 -10.34
N GLN A 329 3.02 -24.18 -10.49
CA GLN A 329 2.51 -25.20 -11.41
C GLN A 329 2.81 -24.86 -12.87
N HIS A 330 2.72 -23.58 -13.22
CA HIS A 330 3.21 -23.02 -14.49
C HIS A 330 4.08 -21.83 -14.14
N GLN A 331 5.37 -21.83 -14.52
CA GLN A 331 6.22 -20.67 -14.22
C GLN A 331 5.72 -19.42 -14.95
N VAL A 332 5.37 -19.58 -16.24
CA VAL A 332 5.03 -18.47 -17.12
C VAL A 332 3.77 -18.77 -17.92
N LYS A 333 2.86 -17.80 -17.94
CA LYS A 333 1.79 -17.68 -18.93
C LYS A 333 2.02 -16.41 -19.74
N TYR A 334 2.68 -16.53 -20.88
CA TYR A 334 2.91 -15.41 -21.79
C TYR A 334 1.90 -15.45 -22.94
N VAL A 335 1.11 -14.40 -23.10
CA VAL A 335 0.10 -14.28 -24.17
C VAL A 335 0.56 -13.21 -25.14
N GLY A 336 1.44 -13.59 -26.07
CA GLY A 336 1.95 -12.73 -27.12
C GLY A 336 2.40 -13.54 -28.34
N THR A 337 2.61 -12.85 -29.46
CA THR A 337 3.01 -13.47 -30.75
C THR A 337 4.48 -13.24 -31.10
N ARG A 338 5.22 -12.51 -30.25
CA ARG A 338 6.64 -12.17 -30.46
C ARG A 338 7.52 -12.94 -29.48
N PHE A 339 8.78 -13.12 -29.87
CA PHE A 339 9.80 -13.56 -28.93
C PHE A 339 10.21 -12.40 -28.03
N VAL A 340 10.29 -12.65 -26.73
CA VAL A 340 10.75 -11.69 -25.74
C VAL A 340 11.91 -12.29 -24.95
N GLU A 341 12.98 -11.51 -24.83
CA GLU A 341 14.12 -11.85 -24.01
C GLU A 341 13.83 -11.41 -22.57
N TRP A 342 13.87 -12.36 -21.63
CA TRP A 342 13.74 -12.16 -20.20
C TRP A 342 15.09 -12.36 -19.51
N SER A 343 16.10 -11.70 -20.07
CA SER A 343 17.36 -11.38 -19.42
C SER A 343 17.75 -9.96 -19.81
N HIS A 344 18.61 -9.35 -19.02
CA HIS A 344 19.13 -8.01 -19.30
C HIS A 344 20.58 -7.91 -18.83
N GLU A 345 21.45 -7.35 -19.68
CA GLU A 345 22.87 -7.15 -19.37
C GLU A 345 23.57 -8.44 -18.88
N GLY A 346 23.28 -9.57 -19.53
CA GLY A 346 23.88 -10.87 -19.18
C GLY A 346 23.30 -11.52 -17.93
N ARG A 347 22.16 -11.03 -17.41
CA ARG A 347 21.51 -11.58 -16.22
C ARG A 347 20.06 -11.95 -16.46
N GLY A 348 19.73 -13.22 -16.33
CA GLY A 348 18.39 -13.80 -16.43
C GLY A 348 17.75 -14.09 -15.09
N ASN A 349 16.87 -15.08 -15.03
CA ASN A 349 16.06 -15.47 -13.88
C ASN A 349 16.37 -16.91 -13.45
N TYR A 350 16.01 -17.25 -12.22
CA TYR A 350 16.04 -18.61 -11.72
C TYR A 350 14.71 -19.32 -11.97
N TRP A 351 14.79 -20.56 -12.45
CA TRP A 351 13.64 -21.39 -12.81
C TRP A 351 13.78 -22.77 -12.15
N SER A 352 12.92 -23.06 -11.18
CA SER A 352 12.99 -24.33 -10.42
C SER A 352 12.72 -25.60 -11.24
N ASP A 353 12.15 -25.48 -12.43
CA ASP A 353 11.85 -26.55 -13.39
C ASP A 353 12.82 -26.57 -14.58
N HIS A 354 13.89 -25.76 -14.54
CA HIS A 354 14.98 -25.86 -15.52
C HIS A 354 16.03 -26.87 -15.03
N PRO A 355 16.16 -28.04 -15.67
CA PRO A 355 17.28 -28.94 -15.43
C PRO A 355 18.52 -28.36 -16.13
N ALA A 356 19.28 -27.55 -15.41
CA ALA A 356 20.47 -26.85 -15.90
C ALA A 356 21.76 -27.37 -15.24
N PHE A 357 22.87 -27.18 -15.94
CA PHE A 357 24.23 -27.35 -15.43
C PHE A 357 24.98 -26.03 -15.57
N ASP A 358 25.95 -25.86 -14.68
CA ASP A 358 26.90 -24.75 -14.65
C ASP A 358 28.28 -25.38 -14.56
N LEU A 359 28.91 -25.60 -15.71
CA LEU A 359 30.18 -26.34 -15.82
C LEU A 359 31.39 -25.46 -15.54
N ASP A 360 31.29 -24.15 -15.75
CA ASP A 360 32.38 -23.20 -15.50
C ASP A 360 32.30 -22.53 -14.11
N GLY A 361 31.19 -22.70 -13.39
CA GLY A 361 30.98 -22.29 -12.02
C GLY A 361 30.71 -20.80 -11.87
N ASP A 362 30.19 -20.14 -12.90
CA ASP A 362 29.96 -18.69 -12.91
C ASP A 362 28.61 -18.28 -12.28
N GLY A 363 27.77 -19.26 -11.92
CA GLY A 363 26.46 -19.06 -11.30
C GLY A 363 25.31 -18.92 -12.28
N PHE A 364 25.57 -19.04 -13.59
CA PHE A 364 24.58 -19.07 -14.66
C PHE A 364 24.47 -20.48 -15.27
N ALA A 365 23.31 -20.79 -15.83
CA ALA A 365 23.13 -22.01 -16.59
C ALA A 365 23.83 -21.90 -17.95
N ASP A 366 24.57 -22.93 -18.34
CA ASP A 366 25.24 -23.01 -19.66
C ASP A 366 24.26 -23.05 -20.85
N SER A 367 22.97 -23.31 -20.58
CA SER A 367 21.92 -23.41 -21.58
C SER A 367 20.82 -22.37 -21.36
N ALA A 368 20.35 -21.76 -22.44
CA ALA A 368 19.18 -20.89 -22.42
C ALA A 368 17.89 -21.64 -22.05
N PHE A 369 16.98 -20.97 -21.36
CA PHE A 369 15.70 -21.52 -20.94
C PHE A 369 14.51 -20.93 -21.73
N ARG A 370 13.47 -21.75 -21.93
CA ARG A 370 12.21 -21.35 -22.55
C ARG A 370 11.05 -21.81 -21.67
N PRO A 371 10.51 -20.93 -20.80
CA PRO A 371 9.51 -21.32 -19.80
C PRO A 371 8.10 -21.55 -20.38
N ASN A 372 7.88 -21.27 -21.66
CA ASN A 372 6.63 -21.55 -22.34
C ASN A 372 6.84 -21.93 -23.82
N ASP A 373 5.98 -22.80 -24.34
CA ASP A 373 5.98 -23.24 -25.73
C ASP A 373 4.60 -23.08 -26.42
N LEU A 374 4.52 -23.41 -27.72
CA LEU A 374 3.25 -23.38 -28.47
C LEU A 374 2.24 -24.39 -27.91
N MET A 375 2.70 -25.53 -27.42
CA MET A 375 1.81 -26.52 -26.84
C MET A 375 1.11 -25.96 -25.61
N ASP A 376 1.79 -25.13 -24.82
CA ASP A 376 1.17 -24.42 -23.69
C ASP A 376 0.05 -23.50 -24.16
N HIS A 377 0.17 -22.81 -25.31
CA HIS A 377 -0.92 -22.04 -25.90
C HIS A 377 -2.12 -22.91 -26.29
N VAL A 378 -1.87 -24.09 -26.88
CA VAL A 378 -2.93 -25.06 -27.23
C VAL A 378 -3.61 -25.57 -25.95
N LEU A 379 -2.84 -25.89 -24.92
CA LEU A 379 -3.36 -26.36 -23.63
C LEU A 379 -4.15 -25.28 -22.88
N TRP A 380 -3.79 -24.01 -23.04
CA TRP A 380 -4.57 -22.90 -22.48
C TRP A 380 -5.89 -22.67 -23.21
N SER A 381 -5.91 -22.82 -24.54
CA SER A 381 -7.15 -22.69 -25.33
C SER A 381 -8.06 -23.92 -25.24
N GLN A 382 -7.48 -25.11 -25.04
CA GLN A 382 -8.18 -26.39 -24.93
C GLN A 382 -7.74 -27.15 -23.67
N PRO A 383 -8.30 -26.81 -22.49
CA PRO A 383 -7.90 -27.45 -21.23
C PRO A 383 -8.05 -28.97 -21.22
N ALA A 384 -9.00 -29.53 -21.98
CA ALA A 384 -9.19 -30.97 -22.12
C ALA A 384 -7.98 -31.70 -22.75
N ALA A 385 -7.15 -31.00 -23.52
CA ALA A 385 -5.93 -31.55 -24.11
C ALA A 385 -4.83 -31.86 -23.07
N LYS A 386 -4.97 -31.40 -21.81
CA LYS A 386 -4.02 -31.73 -20.73
C LYS A 386 -3.87 -33.24 -20.50
N LEU A 387 -4.90 -34.03 -20.79
CA LEU A 387 -4.84 -35.50 -20.72
C LEU A 387 -3.81 -36.12 -21.68
N LEU A 388 -3.37 -35.37 -22.70
CA LEU A 388 -2.45 -35.82 -23.74
C LEU A 388 -1.01 -35.37 -23.48
N LEU A 389 -0.72 -34.68 -22.36
CA LEU A 389 0.61 -34.14 -22.05
C LEU A 389 1.72 -35.19 -22.08
N GLY A 390 1.44 -36.41 -21.59
CA GLY A 390 2.37 -37.53 -21.62
C GLY A 390 2.40 -38.30 -22.94
N SER A 391 1.61 -37.91 -23.95
CA SER A 391 1.52 -38.65 -25.20
C SER A 391 2.77 -38.47 -26.06
N PRO A 392 3.19 -39.50 -26.82
CA PRO A 392 4.31 -39.39 -27.76
C PRO A 392 4.16 -38.26 -28.78
N ALA A 393 2.92 -37.95 -29.19
CA ALA A 393 2.64 -36.86 -30.13
C ALA A 393 2.98 -35.49 -29.54
N VAL A 394 2.60 -35.24 -28.27
CA VAL A 394 2.95 -33.98 -27.58
C VAL A 394 4.45 -33.87 -27.36
N GLN A 395 5.11 -34.96 -26.96
CA GLN A 395 6.57 -35.00 -26.79
C GLN A 395 7.32 -34.74 -28.10
N LEU A 396 6.86 -35.32 -29.22
CA LEU A 396 7.45 -35.10 -30.54
C LEU A 396 7.29 -33.65 -31.00
N VAL A 397 6.13 -33.03 -30.75
CA VAL A 397 5.94 -31.61 -31.04
C VAL A 397 6.93 -30.78 -30.22
N ARG A 398 6.99 -30.96 -28.90
CA ARG A 398 7.93 -30.23 -28.02
C ARG A 398 9.39 -30.37 -28.45
N TRP A 399 9.83 -31.60 -28.77
CA TRP A 399 11.17 -31.85 -29.30
C TRP A 399 11.41 -31.10 -30.61
N SER A 400 10.43 -31.10 -31.53
CA SER A 400 10.51 -30.37 -32.80
C SER A 400 10.63 -28.86 -32.57
N GLN A 401 9.93 -28.28 -31.59
CA GLN A 401 10.05 -26.85 -31.26
C GLN A 401 11.44 -26.52 -30.72
N HIS A 402 12.01 -27.41 -29.90
CA HIS A 402 13.36 -27.26 -29.38
C HIS A 402 14.41 -27.34 -30.50
N ALA A 403 14.24 -28.26 -31.45
CA ALA A 403 15.17 -28.47 -32.56
C ALA A 403 15.03 -27.42 -33.67
N PHE A 404 13.84 -26.86 -33.89
CA PHE A 404 13.55 -25.90 -34.97
C PHE A 404 12.82 -24.63 -34.48
N PRO A 405 13.49 -23.73 -33.72
CA PRO A 405 12.84 -22.60 -33.07
C PRO A 405 12.24 -21.56 -34.03
N ALA A 406 12.76 -21.46 -35.26
CA ALA A 406 12.42 -20.42 -36.24
C ALA A 406 11.02 -20.55 -36.88
N ILE A 407 10.28 -21.63 -36.61
CA ILE A 407 9.06 -22.00 -37.35
C ILE A 407 7.77 -21.65 -36.58
N LEU A 408 7.86 -21.17 -35.33
CA LEU A 408 6.69 -21.09 -34.41
C LEU A 408 6.52 -19.70 -33.74
N PRO A 409 5.27 -19.31 -33.38
CA PRO A 409 4.90 -17.95 -33.00
C PRO A 409 5.24 -17.62 -31.55
N GLY A 410 6.27 -16.80 -31.35
CA GLY A 410 6.56 -16.10 -30.11
C GLY A 410 6.82 -16.97 -28.88
N GLY A 411 7.14 -16.32 -27.76
CA GLY A 411 7.47 -16.99 -26.50
C GLY A 411 8.54 -16.25 -25.71
N VAL A 412 8.78 -16.74 -24.50
CA VAL A 412 9.82 -16.22 -23.63
C VAL A 412 11.11 -17.01 -23.86
N VAL A 413 12.23 -16.30 -23.95
CA VAL A 413 13.57 -16.87 -23.87
C VAL A 413 14.30 -16.18 -22.73
N ASP A 414 14.99 -16.95 -21.92
CA ASP A 414 15.96 -16.48 -20.94
C ASP A 414 17.34 -16.99 -21.34
N SER A 415 18.17 -16.10 -21.86
CA SER A 415 19.50 -16.43 -22.38
C SER A 415 20.57 -16.58 -21.30
N PHE A 416 20.30 -16.13 -20.07
CA PHE A 416 21.27 -16.18 -18.96
C PHE A 416 20.62 -16.67 -17.66
N PRO A 417 20.01 -17.88 -17.63
CA PRO A 417 19.30 -18.35 -16.45
C PRO A 417 20.23 -18.43 -15.23
N LEU A 418 19.72 -18.10 -14.06
CA LEU A 418 20.48 -18.18 -12.80
C LEU A 418 20.44 -19.60 -12.24
N MET A 419 21.52 -20.03 -11.60
CA MET A 419 21.60 -21.32 -10.88
C MET A 419 21.00 -21.29 -9.48
N ALA A 420 20.83 -20.11 -8.90
CA ALA A 420 20.25 -19.93 -7.57
C ALA A 420 19.17 -18.83 -7.57
N PRO A 421 18.07 -19.02 -6.82
CA PRO A 421 17.06 -17.97 -6.65
C PRO A 421 17.55 -16.87 -5.71
N PRO A 422 16.94 -15.67 -5.78
CA PRO A 422 17.09 -14.67 -4.72
C PRO A 422 16.58 -15.24 -3.38
N ASP A 423 17.33 -14.98 -2.32
CA ASP A 423 16.90 -15.27 -0.95
C ASP A 423 16.20 -14.04 -0.35
N ILE A 424 14.96 -14.25 0.12
CA ILE A 424 14.14 -13.21 0.76
C ILE A 424 13.61 -13.78 2.07
N PRO A 425 14.30 -13.54 3.20
CA PRO A 425 13.93 -14.14 4.47
C PRO A 425 12.62 -13.56 4.98
N VAL A 426 11.74 -14.43 5.49
CA VAL A 426 10.51 -14.01 6.17
C VAL A 426 10.79 -13.85 7.67
N PRO A 427 10.62 -12.66 8.25
CA PRO A 427 10.83 -12.47 9.69
C PRO A 427 9.96 -13.42 10.51
N SER A 428 10.49 -13.94 11.63
CA SER A 428 9.81 -14.94 12.47
C SER A 428 8.41 -14.52 12.93
N LYS A 429 8.22 -13.23 13.24
CA LYS A 429 6.92 -12.65 13.57
C LYS A 429 5.92 -12.74 12.41
N ILE A 430 6.37 -12.48 11.18
CA ILE A 430 5.54 -12.56 9.98
C ILE A 430 5.22 -14.02 9.65
N ALA A 431 6.20 -14.92 9.75
CA ALA A 431 5.98 -16.35 9.57
C ALA A 431 4.96 -16.91 10.58
N ALA A 432 4.93 -16.40 11.81
CA ALA A 432 3.90 -16.76 12.78
C ALA A 432 2.50 -16.29 12.32
N PHE A 433 2.35 -15.04 11.88
CA PHE A 433 1.07 -14.55 11.36
C PHE A 433 0.59 -15.32 10.14
N GLU A 434 1.49 -15.66 9.22
CA GLU A 434 1.16 -16.45 8.04
C GLU A 434 0.69 -17.87 8.39
N ARG A 435 1.37 -18.55 9.32
CA ARG A 435 0.97 -19.89 9.78
C ARG A 435 -0.40 -19.87 10.46
N ASP A 436 -0.67 -18.83 11.24
CA ASP A 436 -1.91 -18.71 12.02
C ASP A 436 -3.06 -18.13 11.18
N ALA A 437 -2.81 -17.74 9.92
CA ALA A 437 -3.81 -17.14 9.05
C ALA A 437 -4.86 -18.18 8.59
N GLN A 438 -6.13 -17.89 8.91
CA GLN A 438 -7.30 -18.64 8.45
C GLN A 438 -8.28 -17.70 7.75
N PRO A 439 -7.95 -17.25 6.52
CA PRO A 439 -8.81 -16.31 5.83
C PRO A 439 -10.13 -16.94 5.37
N GLU A 440 -11.21 -16.15 5.42
CA GLU A 440 -12.59 -16.60 5.17
C GLU A 440 -12.78 -17.31 3.83
N TRP A 441 -12.01 -16.94 2.80
CA TRP A 441 -12.11 -17.53 1.47
C TRP A 441 -11.57 -18.97 1.37
N LEU A 442 -10.86 -19.48 2.38
CA LEU A 442 -10.49 -20.90 2.46
C LEU A 442 -11.69 -21.80 2.77
N GLU A 443 -12.74 -21.26 3.40
CA GLU A 443 -13.93 -22.02 3.83
C GLU A 443 -14.94 -22.25 2.69
N GLY A 444 -14.60 -21.87 1.45
CA GLY A 444 -15.45 -22.13 0.28
C GLY A 444 -16.71 -21.25 0.18
N VAL A 445 -16.85 -20.24 1.03
CA VAL A 445 -17.88 -19.21 0.87
C VAL A 445 -17.52 -18.39 -0.36
N GLY A 446 -18.09 -18.78 -1.51
CA GLY A 446 -17.94 -18.07 -2.75
C GLY A 446 -18.49 -16.66 -2.59
N ASP A 447 -17.61 -15.67 -2.52
CA ASP A 447 -17.98 -14.29 -2.80
C ASP A 447 -18.46 -14.22 -4.26
N ALA A 448 -19.75 -14.43 -4.46
CA ALA A 448 -20.48 -14.31 -5.72
C ALA A 448 -20.52 -12.85 -6.25
N GLY A 449 -19.50 -12.05 -5.92
CA GLY A 449 -19.42 -10.63 -6.21
C GLY A 449 -17.99 -10.14 -6.41
N SER A 450 -17.01 -11.01 -6.73
CA SER A 450 -15.77 -10.49 -7.30
C SER A 450 -16.10 -9.89 -8.67
N ASP A 451 -16.20 -8.57 -8.71
CA ASP A 451 -16.31 -7.79 -9.95
C ASP A 451 -15.25 -8.32 -10.94
N PRO A 452 -15.64 -8.73 -12.17
CA PRO A 452 -14.66 -9.12 -13.16
C PRO A 452 -13.72 -7.94 -13.38
N LEU A 453 -12.48 -8.06 -12.90
CA LEU A 453 -11.42 -7.07 -13.11
C LEU A 453 -11.14 -6.80 -14.60
N SER A 454 -11.74 -7.57 -15.51
CA SER A 454 -11.75 -7.35 -16.95
C SER A 454 -12.74 -6.29 -17.43
N GLY A 455 -13.55 -5.70 -16.54
CA GLY A 455 -14.60 -4.73 -16.87
C GLY A 455 -14.27 -3.26 -16.62
N HIS A 456 -13.07 -2.93 -16.11
CA HIS A 456 -12.64 -1.56 -15.82
C HIS A 456 -11.39 -1.15 -16.60
#